data_AF-A0A5B7GWV4-F1
#
_entry.id   AF-A0A5B7GWV4-F1
#
_cell.length_a   1.000
_cell.length_b   1.000
_cell.length_c   1.000
_cell.angle_alpha   90.00
_cell.angle_beta   90.00
_cell.angle_gamma   90.00
#
_symmetry.space_group_name_H-M   'P 1'
#
loop_
_entity.id
_entity.type
_entity.pdbx_description
1 polymer ?
#
loop_
_entity_poly.entity_id
_entity_poly.type
_entity_poly.pdbx_seq_one_letter_code
_entity_poly.pdbx_strand_id
1 'polypeptide(L)'
;MYRSNLKAMMILPRLPLPFDSLEELIESGISCYVVPATKLHNAILDADPDSQFGRFRSQIVVHNNQGRAIRDLIQGKHAAVAVHIALLNIIHSTYRNTATCPIYIASEAVQPEWNFFVYEKNSSLRVKVDMIIRRLREAGILERLFMEEQRDARYCLQGGASDPLVNKLRALEFKDYYGVLMVYCGGMMLAAMTLLMEVVRGVVNTTHGSSIIYPFVSVPPARVPWIGALPAAPAGLK
;
A
#
# COMPACT_ATOMS: atom_id res chain seq x y z
N MET A 1 -21.33 -13.98 -7.24
CA MET A 1 -20.88 -13.07 -6.17
C MET A 1 -19.42 -13.33 -5.78
N TYR A 2 -19.04 -14.49 -5.22
CA TYR A 2 -17.65 -14.77 -4.78
C TYR A 2 -16.57 -14.54 -5.85
N ARG A 3 -16.74 -15.09 -7.06
CA ARG A 3 -15.78 -14.92 -8.17
C ARG A 3 -15.61 -13.46 -8.59
N SER A 4 -16.66 -12.64 -8.51
CA SER A 4 -16.61 -11.22 -8.89
C SER A 4 -15.89 -10.40 -7.82
N ASN A 5 -16.16 -10.65 -6.53
CA ASN A 5 -15.47 -9.99 -5.42
C ASN A 5 -13.98 -10.35 -5.38
N LEU A 6 -13.65 -11.63 -5.61
CA LEU A 6 -12.26 -12.08 -5.68
C LEU A 6 -11.51 -11.39 -6.83
N LYS A 7 -12.13 -11.31 -8.02
CA LYS A 7 -11.56 -10.57 -9.16
C LYS A 7 -11.33 -9.10 -8.81
N ALA A 8 -12.30 -8.44 -8.17
CA ALA A 8 -12.15 -7.04 -7.77
C ALA A 8 -10.97 -6.85 -6.79
N MET A 9 -10.78 -7.75 -5.83
CA MET A 9 -9.63 -7.72 -4.91
C MET A 9 -8.29 -7.97 -5.62
N MET A 10 -8.27 -8.72 -6.72
CA MET A 10 -7.04 -8.99 -7.48
C MET A 10 -6.67 -7.90 -8.50
N ILE A 11 -7.62 -7.03 -8.86
CA ILE A 11 -7.41 -5.99 -9.89
C ILE A 11 -6.72 -4.75 -9.31
N LEU A 12 -6.99 -4.36 -8.07
CA LEU A 12 -6.29 -3.28 -7.39
C LEU A 12 -5.60 -3.80 -6.12
N PRO A 13 -4.28 -4.08 -6.17
CA PRO A 13 -3.54 -4.30 -4.94
C PRO A 13 -3.57 -3.01 -4.12
N ARG A 14 -4.26 -3.03 -2.98
CA ARG A 14 -4.12 -1.95 -2.00
C ARG A 14 -2.72 -2.05 -1.42
N LEU A 15 -1.92 -1.00 -1.58
CA LEU A 15 -0.68 -0.89 -0.83
C LEU A 15 -1.05 -0.68 0.63
N PRO A 16 -0.71 -1.60 1.55
CA PRO A 16 -0.89 -1.34 2.97
C PRO A 16 0.13 -0.26 3.37
N LEU A 17 -0.35 0.96 3.55
CA LEU A 17 0.46 2.04 4.12
C LEU A 17 0.54 1.83 5.64
N PRO A 18 1.71 2.06 6.27
CA PRO A 18 1.85 1.89 7.71
C PRO A 18 1.03 2.91 8.52
N PHE A 19 0.75 4.07 7.93
CA PHE A 19 -0.12 5.13 8.47
C PHE A 19 -0.53 6.10 7.34
N ASP A 20 -1.68 6.74 7.48
CA ASP A 20 -2.20 7.80 6.60
C ASP A 20 -2.65 9.07 7.35
N SER A 21 -2.63 9.03 8.68
CA SER A 21 -2.94 10.16 9.57
C SER A 21 -1.82 10.40 10.60
N LEU A 22 -1.84 11.56 11.24
CA LEU A 22 -0.92 11.84 12.36
C LEU A 22 -1.21 10.93 13.56
N GLU A 23 -2.48 10.61 13.82
CA GLU A 23 -2.85 9.72 14.93
C GLU A 23 -2.31 8.31 14.71
N GLU A 24 -2.49 7.74 13.51
CA GLU A 24 -1.92 6.44 13.16
C GLU A 24 -0.39 6.44 13.23
N LEU A 25 0.26 7.55 12.84
CA LEU A 25 1.71 7.70 13.01
C LEU A 25 2.10 7.64 14.50
N ILE A 26 1.38 8.34 15.37
CA ILE A 26 1.60 8.30 16.82
C ILE A 26 1.38 6.89 17.35
N GLU A 27 0.33 6.19 16.92
CA GLU A 27 0.04 4.81 17.36
C GLU A 27 1.10 3.80 16.87
N SER A 28 1.66 4.02 15.68
CA SER A 28 2.69 3.16 15.10
C SER A 28 4.01 3.17 15.88
N GLY A 29 4.29 4.27 16.60
CA GLY A 29 5.54 4.46 17.34
C GLY A 29 6.77 4.69 16.44
N ILE A 30 6.57 4.92 15.14
CA ILE A 30 7.67 5.19 14.20
C ILE A 30 8.28 6.55 14.52
N SER A 31 9.59 6.57 14.80
CA SER A 31 10.28 7.82 15.07
C SER A 31 10.20 8.77 13.88
N CYS A 32 9.91 10.05 14.16
CA CYS A 32 9.67 11.05 13.14
C CYS A 32 10.72 12.17 13.19
N TYR A 33 11.27 12.50 12.03
CA TYR A 33 12.19 13.60 11.89
C TYR A 33 11.46 14.93 11.81
N VAL A 34 11.89 15.88 12.65
CA VAL A 34 11.43 17.27 12.62
C VAL A 34 12.64 18.20 12.66
N VAL A 35 12.67 19.17 11.76
CA VAL A 35 13.75 20.19 11.71
C VAL A 35 13.57 21.15 12.89
N PRO A 36 14.62 21.42 13.69
CA PRO A 36 14.52 22.33 14.82
C PRO A 36 14.19 23.76 14.38
N ALA A 37 13.64 24.54 15.31
CA ALA A 37 13.26 25.94 15.10
C ALA A 37 12.24 26.18 13.97
N THR A 38 11.58 25.13 13.49
CA THR A 38 10.40 25.26 12.63
C THR A 38 9.15 25.56 13.45
N LYS A 39 8.12 26.12 12.80
CA LYS A 39 6.81 26.33 13.44
C LYS A 39 6.25 25.04 14.02
N LEU A 40 6.40 23.93 13.30
CA LEU A 40 5.97 22.61 13.76
C LEU A 40 6.75 22.17 15.00
N HIS A 41 8.08 22.31 14.99
CA HIS A 41 8.90 21.97 16.16
C HIS A 41 8.47 22.75 17.39
N ASN A 42 8.25 24.06 17.27
CA ASN A 42 7.80 24.89 18.39
C ASN A 42 6.38 24.52 18.81
N ALA A 43 5.46 24.29 17.87
CA ALA A 43 4.09 23.85 18.17
C ALA A 43 4.07 22.54 18.97
N ILE A 44 5.00 21.61 18.70
CA ILE A 44 5.10 20.36 19.44
C ILE A 44 5.69 20.57 20.84
N LEU A 45 6.65 21.48 20.99
CA LEU A 45 7.23 21.81 22.29
C LEU A 45 6.23 22.53 23.21
N ASP A 46 5.39 23.39 22.64
CA ASP A 46 4.42 24.22 23.34
C ASP A 46 3.08 23.51 23.58
N ALA A 47 2.86 22.36 22.95
CA ALA A 47 1.61 21.61 23.04
C ALA A 47 1.38 20.98 24.43
N ASP A 48 0.12 20.93 24.84
CA ASP A 48 -0.33 20.23 26.05
C ASP A 48 0.04 18.74 25.96
N PRO A 49 0.59 18.11 27.02
CA PRO A 49 0.93 16.68 27.03
C PRO A 49 -0.22 15.76 26.60
N ASP A 50 -1.47 16.11 26.88
CA ASP A 50 -2.63 15.28 26.52
C ASP A 50 -3.09 15.49 25.06
N SER A 51 -2.55 16.50 24.37
CA SER A 51 -2.85 16.75 22.95
C SER A 51 -2.11 15.78 22.02
N GLN A 52 -2.57 15.69 20.76
CA GLN A 52 -1.90 14.88 19.73
C GLN A 52 -0.42 15.24 19.58
N PHE A 53 -0.09 16.53 19.56
CA PHE A 53 1.30 16.99 19.49
C PHE A 53 2.11 16.68 20.76
N GLY A 54 1.48 16.74 21.93
CA GLY A 54 2.10 16.35 23.21
C GLY A 54 2.51 14.88 23.21
N ARG A 55 1.63 13.99 22.76
CA ARG A 55 1.93 12.55 22.60
C ARG A 55 3.01 12.31 21.55
N PHE A 56 2.93 13.01 20.43
CA PHE A 56 3.89 12.91 19.33
C PHE A 56 5.31 13.31 19.73
N ARG A 57 5.47 14.21 20.72
CA ARG A 57 6.77 14.70 21.20
C ARG A 57 7.76 13.58 21.54
N SER A 58 7.29 12.46 22.07
CA SER A 58 8.13 11.32 22.45
C SER A 58 8.81 10.60 21.27
N GLN A 59 8.28 10.75 20.06
CA GLN A 59 8.73 10.06 18.85
C GLN A 59 9.65 10.92 17.99
N ILE A 60 9.88 12.18 18.37
CA ILE A 60 10.58 13.13 17.52
C ILE A 60 12.09 12.99 17.64
N VAL A 61 12.74 12.89 16.49
CA VAL A 61 14.18 12.98 16.35
C VAL A 61 14.53 14.34 15.76
N VAL A 62 15.15 15.19 16.58
CA VAL A 62 15.56 16.54 16.18
C VAL A 62 17.04 16.55 15.79
N HIS A 63 17.35 16.92 14.55
CA HIS A 63 18.71 17.24 14.13
C HIS A 63 18.73 18.21 12.94
N ASN A 64 19.89 18.80 12.63
CA ASN A 64 20.03 19.74 11.50
C ASN A 64 20.49 19.08 10.18
N ASN A 65 20.84 17.79 10.20
CA ASN A 65 21.40 17.12 9.04
C ASN A 65 20.30 16.60 8.09
N GLN A 66 19.79 17.48 7.22
CA GLN A 66 18.74 17.12 6.25
C GLN A 66 19.11 15.93 5.35
N GLY A 67 20.37 15.85 4.91
CA GLY A 67 20.83 14.73 4.08
C GLY A 67 20.77 13.38 4.81
N ARG A 68 21.01 13.36 6.12
CA ARG A 68 20.79 12.17 6.95
C ARG A 68 19.31 11.84 7.06
N ALA A 69 18.45 12.82 7.34
CA ALA A 69 17.01 12.60 7.43
C ALA A 69 16.41 12.02 6.15
N ILE A 70 16.82 12.53 4.99
CA ILE A 70 16.36 12.01 3.69
C ILE A 70 16.82 10.56 3.49
N ARG A 71 18.05 10.22 3.87
CA ARG A 71 18.53 8.83 3.79
C ARG A 71 17.77 7.90 4.73
N ASP A 72 17.55 8.32 5.97
CA ASP A 72 16.84 7.52 6.97
C ASP A 72 15.34 7.37 6.59
N LEU A 73 14.75 8.37 5.94
CA LEU A 73 13.41 8.32 5.34
C LEU A 73 13.34 7.30 4.20
N ILE A 74 14.26 7.36 3.23
CA ILE A 74 14.30 6.41 2.10
C ILE A 74 14.54 4.97 2.58
N GLN A 75 15.30 4.80 3.66
CA GLN A 75 15.54 3.50 4.29
C GLN A 75 14.34 2.98 5.12
N GLY A 76 13.29 3.79 5.29
CA GLY A 76 12.13 3.42 6.11
C GLY A 76 12.43 3.33 7.62
N LYS A 77 13.53 3.94 8.09
CA LYS A 77 13.88 3.96 9.52
C LYS A 77 13.08 5.00 10.29
N HIS A 78 12.80 6.14 9.65
CA HIS A 78 12.12 7.26 10.25
C HIS A 78 11.06 7.80 9.31
N ALA A 79 9.93 8.25 9.86
CA ALA A 79 9.00 9.13 9.16
C ALA A 79 9.58 10.55 9.14
N ALA A 80 9.01 11.44 8.31
CA ALA A 80 9.38 12.85 8.31
C ALA A 80 8.13 13.71 8.16
N VAL A 81 8.06 14.80 8.93
CA VAL A 81 7.06 15.86 8.72
C VAL A 81 7.79 17.10 8.24
N ALA A 82 7.38 17.59 7.07
CA ALA A 82 7.92 18.80 6.47
C ALA A 82 6.83 19.51 5.66
N VAL A 83 7.14 20.74 5.24
CA VAL A 83 6.30 21.52 4.32
C VAL A 83 6.03 20.70 3.06
N HIS A 84 4.78 20.68 2.57
CA HIS A 84 4.39 19.87 1.42
C HIS A 84 5.30 20.09 0.19
N ILE A 85 5.65 21.35 -0.11
CA ILE A 85 6.56 21.70 -1.21
C ILE A 85 7.96 21.10 -1.01
N ALA A 86 8.47 21.08 0.22
CA ALA A 86 9.76 20.49 0.53
C ALA A 86 9.74 18.96 0.32
N LEU A 87 8.65 18.29 0.73
CA LEU A 87 8.46 16.86 0.47
C LEU A 87 8.42 16.56 -1.04
N LEU A 88 7.69 17.36 -1.82
CA LEU A 88 7.65 17.21 -3.29
C LEU A 88 9.04 17.38 -3.91
N ASN A 89 9.84 18.33 -3.45
CA ASN A 89 11.21 18.51 -3.92
C ASN A 89 12.12 17.32 -3.54
N ILE A 90 11.94 16.73 -2.35
CA ILE A 90 12.68 15.53 -1.94
C ILE A 90 12.30 14.35 -2.84
N ILE A 91 11.01 14.14 -3.12
CA ILE A 91 10.54 13.08 -4.02
C ILE A 91 11.09 13.29 -5.42
N HIS A 92 10.99 14.51 -5.96
CA HIS A 92 11.52 14.87 -7.27
C HIS A 92 13.02 14.58 -7.38
N SER A 93 13.81 15.05 -6.41
CA SER A 93 15.26 14.84 -6.38
C SER A 93 15.62 13.36 -6.21
N THR A 94 14.90 12.63 -5.36
CA THR A 94 15.10 11.19 -5.16
C THR A 94 14.80 10.41 -6.43
N TYR A 95 13.71 10.73 -7.12
CA TYR A 95 13.36 10.12 -8.40
C TYR A 95 14.43 10.40 -9.46
N ARG A 96 14.89 11.65 -9.61
CA ARG A 96 15.96 11.97 -10.58
C ARG A 96 17.26 11.21 -10.34
N ASN A 97 17.60 10.96 -9.07
CA ASN A 97 18.83 10.27 -8.71
C ASN A 97 18.72 8.74 -8.78
N THR A 98 17.55 8.18 -8.49
CA THR A 98 17.37 6.71 -8.34
C THR A 98 16.48 6.07 -9.40
N ALA A 99 15.73 6.88 -10.15
CA ALA A 99 14.64 6.45 -11.04
C ALA A 99 13.56 5.59 -10.34
N THR A 100 13.40 5.74 -9.02
CA THR A 100 12.39 5.02 -8.22
C THR A 100 11.57 5.98 -7.36
N CYS A 101 10.38 5.54 -6.93
CA CYS A 101 9.46 6.33 -6.09
C CYS A 101 9.27 5.68 -4.70
N PRO A 102 10.29 5.68 -3.82
CA PRO A 102 10.23 4.97 -2.54
C PRO A 102 9.47 5.73 -1.44
N ILE A 103 9.05 6.97 -1.70
CA ILE A 103 8.45 7.88 -0.71
C ILE A 103 6.99 8.08 -1.06
N TYR A 104 6.11 7.96 -0.07
CA TYR A 104 4.71 8.36 -0.16
C TYR A 104 4.44 9.53 0.80
N ILE A 105 3.36 10.27 0.55
CA ILE A 105 2.88 11.33 1.42
C ILE A 105 1.52 10.88 1.96
N ALA A 106 1.35 10.92 3.28
CA ALA A 106 0.07 10.67 3.93
C ALA A 106 -1.00 11.66 3.45
N SER A 107 -2.24 11.22 3.36
CA SER A 107 -3.34 12.03 2.82
C SER A 107 -3.72 13.20 3.73
N GLU A 108 -3.56 13.04 5.05
CA GLU A 108 -3.87 14.07 6.03
C GLU A 108 -2.70 15.04 6.24
N ALA A 109 -3.00 16.33 6.13
CA ALA A 109 -2.06 17.38 6.48
C ALA A 109 -2.08 17.64 7.99
N VAL A 110 -0.91 17.62 8.63
CA VAL A 110 -0.75 17.88 10.07
C VAL A 110 -1.23 19.29 10.47
N GLN A 111 -0.90 20.29 9.66
CA GLN A 111 -1.35 21.66 9.85
C GLN A 111 -1.34 22.42 8.51
N PRO A 112 -2.27 23.36 8.30
CA PRO A 112 -2.21 24.24 7.14
C PRO A 112 -0.99 25.17 7.26
N GLU A 113 -0.20 25.23 6.20
CA GLU A 113 0.94 26.14 6.12
C GLU A 113 0.77 27.11 4.94
N TRP A 114 1.19 28.34 5.18
CA TRP A 114 1.10 29.42 4.21
C TRP A 114 2.48 30.02 4.00
N ASN A 115 2.87 30.14 2.72
CA ASN A 115 4.09 30.83 2.32
C ASN A 115 3.78 32.30 2.06
N PHE A 116 4.60 33.18 2.61
CA PHE A 116 4.43 34.63 2.49
C PHE A 116 5.74 35.28 2.06
N PHE A 117 5.63 36.35 1.28
CA PHE A 117 6.75 37.27 1.08
C PHE A 117 6.84 38.20 2.28
N VAL A 118 8.03 38.29 2.86
CA VAL A 118 8.31 39.17 3.99
C VAL A 118 9.04 40.40 3.46
N TYR A 119 8.52 41.57 3.80
CA TYR A 119 9.11 42.85 3.45
C TYR A 119 9.47 43.61 4.73
N GLU A 120 10.45 44.50 4.63
CA GLU A 120 10.74 45.45 5.69
C GLU A 120 9.50 46.34 5.96
N LYS A 121 9.34 46.72 7.24
CA LYS A 121 8.24 47.59 7.66
C LYS A 121 8.28 48.90 6.85
N ASN A 122 7.13 49.30 6.30
CA ASN A 122 6.96 50.49 5.45
C ASN A 122 7.68 50.43 4.09
N SER A 123 8.10 49.27 3.62
CA SER A 123 8.68 49.15 2.28
C SER A 123 7.65 49.48 1.19
N SER A 124 8.01 50.40 0.29
CA SER A 124 7.22 50.75 -0.90
C SER A 124 7.12 49.60 -1.93
N LEU A 125 7.96 48.57 -1.79
CA LEU A 125 7.97 47.41 -2.68
C LEU A 125 6.74 46.53 -2.50
N ARG A 126 6.19 46.44 -1.29
CA ARG A 126 5.05 45.57 -0.97
C ARG A 126 3.89 45.79 -1.96
N VAL A 127 3.48 47.04 -2.15
CA VAL A 127 2.34 47.38 -3.03
C VAL A 127 2.61 46.98 -4.48
N LYS A 128 3.84 47.17 -4.96
CA LYS A 128 4.23 46.84 -6.34
C LYS A 128 4.29 45.33 -6.55
N VAL A 129 4.94 44.61 -5.64
CA VAL A 129 5.15 43.16 -5.76
C VAL A 129 3.85 42.39 -5.54
N ASP A 130 3.01 42.77 -4.56
CA ASP A 130 1.73 42.12 -4.32
C ASP A 130 0.82 42.21 -5.55
N MET A 131 0.83 43.34 -6.26
CA MET A 131 0.08 43.52 -7.51
C MET A 131 0.60 42.59 -8.62
N ILE A 132 1.92 42.46 -8.76
CA ILE A 132 2.54 41.57 -9.75
C ILE A 132 2.22 40.11 -9.43
N ILE A 133 2.41 39.67 -8.18
CA ILE A 133 2.12 38.30 -7.75
C ILE A 133 0.65 37.96 -8.01
N ARG A 134 -0.27 38.89 -7.70
CA ARG A 134 -1.69 38.68 -7.94
C ARG A 134 -1.97 38.48 -9.43
N ARG A 135 -1.42 39.32 -10.31
CA ARG A 135 -1.55 39.17 -11.76
C ARG A 135 -0.95 37.86 -12.28
N LEU A 136 0.23 37.46 -11.77
CA LEU A 136 0.87 36.20 -12.15
C LEU A 136 0.06 34.98 -11.69
N ARG A 137 -0.58 35.06 -10.53
CA ARG A 137 -1.51 34.04 -10.03
C ARG A 137 -2.78 33.97 -10.88
N GLU A 138 -3.41 35.12 -11.15
CA GLU A 138 -4.61 35.23 -11.99
C GLU A 138 -4.36 34.72 -13.41
N ALA A 139 -3.16 34.97 -13.96
CA ALA A 139 -2.73 34.44 -15.25
C ALA A 139 -2.39 32.94 -15.24
N GLY A 140 -2.38 32.28 -14.08
CA GLY A 140 -2.02 30.86 -13.94
C GLY A 140 -0.54 30.54 -14.17
N ILE A 141 0.33 31.56 -14.28
CA ILE A 141 1.76 31.38 -14.56
C ILE A 141 2.47 30.71 -13.38
N LEU A 142 2.15 31.13 -12.15
CA LEU A 142 2.74 30.54 -10.95
C LEU A 142 2.40 29.05 -10.82
N GLU A 143 1.14 28.69 -11.07
CA GLU A 143 0.69 27.30 -11.02
C GLU A 143 1.40 26.47 -12.08
N ARG A 144 1.48 26.99 -13.32
CA ARG A 144 2.18 26.30 -14.41
C ARG A 144 3.65 26.05 -14.08
N LEU A 145 4.37 27.08 -13.59
CA LEU A 145 5.78 26.96 -13.20
C LEU A 145 5.95 25.94 -12.07
N PHE A 146 5.07 25.97 -11.08
CA PHE A 146 5.08 25.01 -9.97
C PHE A 146 4.87 23.57 -10.46
N MET A 147 3.90 23.34 -11.36
CA MET A 147 3.65 22.01 -11.92
C MET A 147 4.77 21.50 -12.82
N GLU A 148 5.43 22.41 -13.54
CA GLU A 148 6.52 22.07 -14.44
C GLU A 148 7.76 21.62 -13.65
N GLU A 149 8.09 22.35 -12.59
CA GLU A 149 9.22 22.01 -11.71
C GLU A 149 9.00 20.67 -10.99
N GLN A 150 7.76 20.36 -10.60
CA GLN A 150 7.43 19.19 -9.79
C GLN A 150 6.88 18.00 -10.58
N ARG A 151 7.12 17.94 -11.89
CA ARG A 151 6.60 16.88 -12.77
C ARG A 151 6.94 15.48 -12.26
N ASP A 152 8.20 15.25 -11.87
CA ASP A 152 8.66 13.92 -11.43
C ASP A 152 8.05 13.50 -10.08
N ALA A 153 7.85 14.45 -9.16
CA ALA A 153 7.16 14.16 -7.89
C ALA A 153 5.70 13.78 -8.11
N ARG A 154 5.02 14.49 -9.03
CA ARG A 154 3.64 14.17 -9.41
C ARG A 154 3.53 12.80 -10.04
N TYR A 155 4.49 12.42 -10.89
CA TYR A 155 4.55 11.07 -11.44
C TYR A 155 4.58 10.02 -10.32
N CYS A 156 5.44 10.20 -9.31
CA CYS A 156 5.49 9.29 -8.17
C CYS A 156 4.21 9.24 -7.35
N LEU A 157 3.56 10.37 -7.09
CA LEU A 157 2.34 10.42 -6.28
C LEU A 157 1.10 9.96 -7.03
N GLN A 158 1.06 10.11 -8.35
CA GLN A 158 0.00 9.59 -9.21
C GLN A 158 0.19 8.09 -9.54
N GLY A 159 1.38 7.54 -9.26
CA GLY A 159 1.79 6.16 -9.56
C GLY A 159 0.96 5.06 -8.88
N GLY A 160 0.06 5.38 -7.96
CA GLY A 160 -0.95 4.42 -7.47
C GLY A 160 -2.09 4.13 -8.47
N ALA A 161 -2.33 5.02 -9.44
CA ALA A 161 -3.45 4.92 -10.39
C ALA A 161 -3.02 4.96 -11.87
N SER A 162 -1.78 5.35 -12.18
CA SER A 162 -1.36 5.68 -13.55
C SER A 162 0.00 5.14 -13.99
N ASP A 163 0.70 4.39 -13.13
CA ASP A 163 1.93 3.70 -13.54
C ASP A 163 1.55 2.57 -14.52
N PRO A 164 2.21 2.43 -15.69
CA PRO A 164 2.04 1.25 -16.56
C PRO A 164 2.35 -0.07 -15.84
N LEU A 165 2.98 -0.03 -14.66
CA LEU A 165 3.18 -1.17 -13.77
C LEU A 165 1.91 -1.55 -12.97
N VAL A 166 1.04 -0.59 -12.63
CA VAL A 166 -0.28 -0.82 -12.03
C VAL A 166 -1.31 -1.20 -13.10
N ASN A 167 -1.19 -0.62 -14.31
CA ASN A 167 -1.97 -1.05 -15.47
C ASN A 167 -1.51 -2.38 -16.08
N LYS A 168 -0.32 -2.87 -15.71
CA LYS A 168 -0.05 -4.31 -15.77
C LYS A 168 -0.78 -4.93 -14.59
N LEU A 169 -1.99 -5.43 -14.84
CA LEU A 169 -2.65 -6.37 -13.93
C LEU A 169 -1.57 -7.28 -13.36
N ARG A 170 -1.37 -7.27 -12.04
CA ARG A 170 -0.39 -8.13 -11.39
C ARG A 170 -0.66 -9.55 -11.88
N ALA A 171 0.27 -10.10 -12.66
CA ALA A 171 0.15 -11.49 -13.08
C ALA A 171 0.09 -12.31 -11.80
N LEU A 172 -0.98 -13.09 -11.60
CA LEU A 172 -1.12 -13.89 -10.39
C LEU A 172 0.12 -14.77 -10.26
N GLU A 173 0.83 -14.63 -9.16
CA GLU A 173 2.02 -15.41 -8.90
C GLU A 173 1.60 -16.77 -8.34
N PHE A 174 2.41 -17.80 -8.54
CA PHE A 174 2.15 -19.13 -7.94
C PHE A 174 1.98 -19.06 -6.41
N LYS A 175 2.57 -18.05 -5.75
CA LYS A 175 2.42 -17.78 -4.32
C LYS A 175 0.95 -17.54 -3.93
N ASP A 176 0.16 -16.90 -4.78
CA ASP A 176 -1.25 -16.61 -4.51
C ASP A 176 -2.12 -17.88 -4.50
N TYR A 177 -1.66 -18.95 -5.17
CA TYR A 177 -2.33 -20.25 -5.22
C TYR A 177 -1.87 -21.23 -4.14
N TYR A 178 -0.85 -20.88 -3.35
CA TYR A 178 -0.25 -21.79 -2.36
C TYR A 178 -1.26 -22.30 -1.34
N GLY A 179 -2.16 -21.43 -0.86
CA GLY A 179 -3.20 -21.82 0.08
C GLY A 179 -4.15 -22.89 -0.48
N VAL A 180 -4.55 -22.76 -1.76
CA VAL A 180 -5.45 -23.73 -2.41
C VAL A 180 -4.74 -25.07 -2.63
N LEU A 181 -3.47 -25.02 -3.05
CA LEU A 181 -2.65 -26.23 -3.22
C LEU A 181 -2.42 -26.95 -1.88
N MET A 182 -2.16 -26.23 -0.80
CA MET A 182 -1.98 -26.80 0.53
C MET A 182 -3.24 -27.51 1.04
N VAL A 183 -4.42 -26.90 0.85
CA VAL A 183 -5.70 -27.53 1.21
C VAL A 183 -5.94 -28.80 0.39
N TYR A 184 -5.64 -28.76 -0.91
CA TYR A 184 -5.78 -29.92 -1.79
C TYR A 184 -4.86 -31.08 -1.38
N CYS A 185 -3.57 -30.81 -1.19
CA CYS A 185 -2.60 -31.82 -0.73
C CYS A 185 -2.95 -32.37 0.65
N GLY A 186 -3.35 -31.50 1.59
CA GLY A 186 -3.80 -31.92 2.92
C GLY A 186 -5.03 -32.83 2.86
N GLY A 187 -5.99 -32.51 2.00
CA GLY A 187 -7.17 -33.36 1.77
C GLY A 187 -6.81 -34.73 1.20
N MET A 188 -5.88 -34.79 0.23
CA MET A 188 -5.40 -36.08 -0.30
C MET A 188 -4.68 -36.92 0.76
N MET A 189 -3.84 -36.30 1.59
CA MET A 189 -3.16 -37.03 2.67
C MET A 189 -4.15 -37.57 3.71
N LEU A 190 -5.15 -36.77 4.11
CA LEU A 190 -6.19 -37.24 5.02
C LEU A 190 -6.99 -38.41 4.44
N ALA A 191 -7.38 -38.34 3.17
CA ALA A 191 -8.10 -39.42 2.50
C ALA A 191 -7.27 -40.71 2.39
N ALA A 192 -5.97 -40.58 2.10
CA ALA A 192 -5.06 -41.73 2.09
C ALA A 192 -4.93 -42.35 3.49
N MET A 193 -4.82 -41.52 4.54
CA MET A 193 -4.74 -41.98 5.93
C MET A 193 -6.02 -42.69 6.38
N THR A 194 -7.21 -42.18 6.02
CA THR A 194 -8.48 -42.86 6.33
C THR A 194 -8.58 -44.21 5.65
N LEU A 195 -8.16 -44.30 4.38
CA LEU A 195 -8.17 -45.56 3.63
C LEU A 195 -7.21 -46.59 4.23
N LEU A 196 -6.00 -46.17 4.60
CA LEU A 196 -5.04 -47.05 5.29
C LEU A 196 -5.59 -47.55 6.63
N MET A 197 -6.25 -46.68 7.42
CA MET A 197 -6.89 -47.09 8.67
C MET A 197 -8.03 -48.09 8.46
N GLU A 198 -8.83 -47.94 7.40
CA GLU A 198 -9.90 -48.89 7.06
C GLU A 198 -9.33 -50.25 6.63
N VAL A 199 -8.29 -50.28 5.81
CA VAL A 199 -7.63 -51.53 5.39
C VAL A 199 -7.04 -52.26 6.60
N VAL A 200 -6.35 -51.55 7.50
CA VAL A 200 -5.79 -52.16 8.72
C VAL A 200 -6.89 -52.71 9.62
N ARG A 201 -7.99 -51.97 9.82
CA ARG A 201 -9.16 -52.46 10.57
C ARG A 201 -9.79 -53.69 9.92
N GLY A 202 -9.91 -53.72 8.59
CA GLY A 202 -10.43 -54.85 7.84
C GLY A 202 -9.57 -56.12 7.99
N VAL A 203 -8.25 -55.98 7.96
CA VAL A 203 -7.30 -57.09 8.16
C VAL A 203 -7.33 -57.60 9.61
N VAL A 204 -7.33 -56.70 10.60
CA VAL A 204 -7.37 -57.10 12.02
C VAL A 204 -8.66 -57.84 12.37
N ASN A 205 -9.81 -57.34 11.90
CA ASN A 205 -11.11 -58.00 12.14
C ASN A 205 -11.21 -59.38 11.47
N THR A 206 -10.54 -59.61 10.34
CA THR A 206 -10.53 -60.93 9.69
C THR A 206 -9.63 -61.93 10.41
N THR A 207 -8.60 -61.48 11.13
CA THR A 207 -7.69 -62.37 11.87
C THR A 207 -8.22 -62.84 13.23
N HIS A 208 -9.18 -62.16 13.85
CA HIS A 208 -9.56 -62.43 15.24
C HIS A 208 -10.87 -63.21 15.46
N GLY A 209 -11.59 -63.59 14.42
CA GLY A 209 -12.77 -64.44 14.60
C GLY A 209 -13.48 -64.85 13.31
N SER A 210 -13.45 -66.16 13.06
CA SER A 210 -14.57 -66.97 12.59
C SER A 210 -15.58 -66.33 11.63
N SER A 211 -15.56 -66.78 10.38
CA SER A 211 -16.73 -66.94 9.49
C SER A 211 -17.94 -66.05 9.78
N ILE A 212 -17.87 -64.76 9.46
CA ILE A 212 -19.07 -63.97 9.16
C ILE A 212 -18.93 -63.45 7.74
N ILE A 213 -19.78 -64.02 6.89
CA ILE A 213 -20.03 -63.64 5.50
C ILE A 213 -20.46 -62.17 5.50
N TYR A 214 -19.60 -61.28 5.03
CA TYR A 214 -20.06 -59.95 4.60
C TYR A 214 -20.79 -60.14 3.27
N PRO A 215 -22.08 -59.75 3.15
CA PRO A 215 -22.74 -59.74 1.87
C PRO A 215 -22.02 -58.74 0.98
N PHE A 216 -21.70 -59.21 -0.22
CA PHE A 216 -21.23 -58.42 -1.35
C PHE A 216 -22.29 -57.34 -1.62
N VAL A 217 -22.13 -56.15 -1.05
CA VAL A 217 -22.92 -54.99 -1.45
C VAL A 217 -22.36 -54.57 -2.79
N SER A 218 -23.06 -55.01 -3.85
CA SER A 218 -22.85 -54.56 -5.21
C SER A 218 -22.95 -53.03 -5.25
N VAL A 219 -21.82 -52.36 -5.38
CA VAL A 219 -21.76 -50.94 -5.73
C VAL A 219 -22.41 -50.83 -7.12
N PRO A 220 -23.53 -50.10 -7.28
CA PRO A 220 -24.09 -49.88 -8.61
C PRO A 220 -23.06 -49.12 -9.46
N PRO A 221 -22.96 -49.42 -10.77
CA PRO A 221 -22.01 -48.75 -11.64
C PRO A 221 -22.29 -47.25 -11.61
N ALA A 222 -21.28 -46.49 -11.19
CA ALA A 222 -21.30 -45.04 -11.27
C ALA A 222 -21.60 -44.65 -12.72
N ARG A 223 -22.75 -43.99 -12.95
CA ARG A 223 -23.03 -43.33 -14.21
C ARG A 223 -21.92 -42.31 -14.45
N VAL A 224 -21.07 -42.61 -15.43
CA VAL A 224 -20.13 -41.67 -16.02
C VAL A 224 -20.94 -40.44 -16.46
N PRO A 225 -20.69 -39.24 -15.90
CA PRO A 225 -21.28 -38.04 -16.47
C PRO A 225 -20.69 -37.86 -17.86
N TRP A 226 -21.58 -37.82 -18.85
CA TRP A 226 -21.26 -37.48 -20.22
C TRP A 226 -20.40 -36.23 -20.26
N ILE A 227 -19.18 -36.35 -20.78
CA ILE A 227 -18.39 -35.22 -21.25
C ILE A 227 -19.10 -34.70 -22.49
N GLY A 228 -19.95 -33.70 -22.30
CA GLY A 228 -20.49 -32.90 -23.39
C GLY A 228 -19.35 -32.17 -24.07
N ALA A 229 -19.15 -32.46 -25.36
CA ALA A 229 -18.26 -31.69 -26.21
C ALA A 229 -18.65 -30.20 -26.19
N LEU A 230 -17.67 -29.33 -26.00
CA LEU A 230 -17.82 -27.89 -26.22
C LEU A 230 -18.30 -27.65 -27.66
N PRO A 231 -19.37 -26.85 -27.89
CA PRO A 231 -19.60 -26.30 -29.20
C PRO A 231 -18.50 -25.30 -29.54
N ALA A 232 -17.96 -25.47 -30.75
CA ALA A 232 -17.00 -24.57 -31.36
C ALA A 232 -17.53 -23.12 -31.37
N ALA A 233 -16.63 -22.19 -31.06
CA ALA A 233 -16.87 -20.77 -31.23
C ALA A 233 -17.14 -20.45 -32.71
N PRO A 234 -18.21 -19.73 -33.06
CA PRO A 234 -18.33 -19.16 -34.40
C PRO A 234 -17.33 -18.02 -34.55
N ALA A 235 -16.47 -18.19 -35.55
CA ALA A 235 -15.65 -17.16 -36.13
C ALA A 235 -16.51 -16.11 -36.84
N GLY A 236 -16.23 -14.83 -36.56
CA GLY A 236 -16.49 -13.68 -37.43
C GLY A 236 -17.94 -13.19 -37.53
N LEU A 237 -18.16 -11.88 -37.37
CA LEU A 237 -17.93 -10.89 -38.44
C LEU A 237 -18.24 -9.47 -37.94
N LYS A 238 -17.42 -8.53 -38.45
CA LYS A 238 -17.57 -7.06 -38.55
C LYS A 238 -17.38 -6.23 -37.29
#